data_AF-I1CKS9-F1
#
_entry.id   AF-I1CKS9-F1
#
_cell.length_a   1.000
_cell.length_b   1.000
_cell.length_c   1.000
_cell.angle_alpha   90.00
_cell.angle_beta   90.00
_cell.angle_gamma   90.00
#
_symmetry.space_group_name_H-M   'P 1'
#
loop_
_entity.id
_entity.type
_entity.pdbx_description
1 polymer ?
#
loop_
_entity_poly.entity_id
_entity_poly.type
_entity_poly.pdbx_seq_one_letter_code
_entity_poly.pdbx_strand_id
1 'polypeptide(L)'
;MTRSISQDTQNDLRVLLDTDLSYEEIADRLTLSKATVHRYCKKWNIQRPDNTGGRPPILTEASKSLMKRMVILGRLKSGVEVFDYFKAIYPRLTYNTTLNALKSLGFKARPKRKVPLLSAKHRKARLDWALAHRYWTTDDWRKVIFSDESKINVWGSDGVEIYWSLPGSPL
;
A
#
# COMPACT_ATOMS: atom_id res chain seq x y z
N MET A 1 3.10 38.47 34.79
CA MET A 1 2.72 39.21 33.57
C MET A 1 3.67 38.83 32.45
N THR A 2 3.20 38.21 31.38
CA THR A 2 4.02 37.96 30.18
C THR A 2 4.20 39.27 29.43
N ARG A 3 5.43 39.78 29.34
CA ARG A 3 5.73 40.97 28.56
C ARG A 3 5.45 40.68 27.08
N SER A 4 4.51 41.40 26.50
CA SER A 4 4.30 41.44 25.06
C SER A 4 5.49 42.12 24.40
N ILE A 5 5.89 41.66 23.21
CA ILE A 5 6.85 42.37 22.36
C ILE A 5 6.19 43.65 21.81
N SER A 6 7.02 44.62 21.42
CA SER A 6 6.56 45.91 20.85
C SER A 6 5.65 45.68 19.64
N GLN A 7 4.72 46.62 19.43
CA GLN A 7 3.76 46.56 18.32
C GLN A 7 4.47 46.60 16.96
N ASP A 8 5.56 47.39 16.85
CA ASP A 8 6.37 47.47 15.63
C ASP A 8 7.02 46.11 15.32
N THR A 9 7.61 45.49 16.34
CA THR A 9 8.19 44.14 16.22
C THR A 9 7.14 43.08 15.87
N GLN A 10 5.89 43.24 16.31
CA GLN A 10 4.80 42.35 15.89
C GLN A 10 4.43 42.54 14.42
N ASN A 11 4.41 43.78 13.94
CA ASN A 11 4.12 44.07 12.54
C ASN A 11 5.23 43.50 11.64
N ASP A 12 6.49 43.73 11.99
CA ASP A 12 7.65 43.18 11.26
C ASP A 12 7.65 41.64 11.27
N LEU A 13 7.34 41.03 12.41
CA LEU A 13 7.21 39.58 12.53
C LEU A 13 6.11 39.04 11.63
N ARG A 14 4.98 39.75 11.51
CA ARG A 14 3.86 39.34 10.66
C ARG A 14 4.23 39.37 9.19
N VAL A 15 4.95 40.41 8.75
CA VAL A 15 5.47 40.52 7.38
C VAL A 15 6.48 39.39 7.10
N LEU A 16 7.42 39.15 8.01
CA LEU A 16 8.44 38.11 7.83
C LEU A 16 7.85 36.69 7.86
N LEU A 17 6.77 36.45 8.61
CA LEU A 17 6.09 35.16 8.62
C LEU A 17 5.39 34.82 7.29
N ASP A 18 5.10 35.81 6.45
CA ASP A 18 4.52 35.61 5.10
C ASP A 18 5.58 35.28 4.03
N THR A 19 6.87 35.44 4.36
CA THR A 19 7.99 35.08 3.48
C THR A 19 8.41 33.62 3.63
N ASP A 20 9.30 33.10 2.77
CA ASP A 20 9.77 31.70 2.81
C ASP A 20 10.96 31.46 3.78
N LEU A 21 11.23 32.40 4.69
CA LEU A 21 12.33 32.30 5.66
C LEU A 21 12.02 31.30 6.77
N SER A 22 13.03 30.61 7.29
CA SER A 22 12.88 29.69 8.44
C SER A 22 12.59 30.44 9.76
N TYR A 23 12.08 29.73 10.76
CA TYR A 23 11.87 30.32 12.09
C TYR A 23 13.18 30.75 12.78
N GLU A 24 14.32 30.10 12.49
CA GLU A 24 15.63 30.53 12.97
C GLU A 24 16.00 31.90 12.35
N GLU A 25 15.90 32.04 11.03
CA GLU A 25 16.29 33.29 10.35
C GLU A 25 15.40 34.48 10.75
N ILE A 26 14.11 34.25 10.97
CA ILE A 26 13.18 35.28 11.46
C ILE A 26 13.53 35.68 12.90
N ALA A 27 13.90 34.72 13.74
CA ALA A 27 14.30 34.95 15.11
C ALA A 27 15.58 35.80 15.17
N ASP A 28 16.58 35.48 14.34
CA ASP A 28 17.84 36.21 14.27
C ASP A 28 17.65 37.65 13.78
N ARG A 29 16.83 37.87 12.73
CA ARG A 29 16.56 39.21 12.19
C ARG A 29 15.89 40.16 13.18
N LEU A 30 14.97 39.63 13.98
CA LEU A 30 14.20 40.41 14.95
C LEU A 30 14.82 40.38 16.35
N THR A 31 15.97 39.71 16.53
CA THR A 31 16.60 39.48 17.85
C THR A 31 15.63 38.86 18.86
N LEU A 32 14.75 37.97 18.39
CA LEU A 32 13.75 37.26 19.18
C LEU A 32 14.18 35.80 19.39
N SER A 33 13.60 35.14 20.40
CA SER A 33 13.75 33.69 20.51
C SER A 33 12.86 32.97 19.49
N LYS A 34 13.34 31.86 18.93
CA LYS A 34 12.56 30.96 18.05
C LYS A 34 11.20 30.57 18.66
N ALA A 35 11.16 30.34 19.97
CA ALA A 35 9.93 30.04 20.70
C ALA A 35 8.91 31.21 20.65
N THR A 36 9.39 32.46 20.64
CA THR A 36 8.52 33.64 20.51
C THR A 36 7.93 33.74 19.12
N VAL A 37 8.74 33.53 18.07
CA VAL A 37 8.29 33.46 16.68
C VAL A 37 7.23 32.37 16.51
N HIS A 38 7.50 31.15 17.00
CA HIS A 38 6.56 30.03 16.93
C HIS A 38 5.25 30.30 17.68
N ARG A 39 5.33 30.89 18.89
CA ARG A 39 4.15 31.27 19.67
C ARG A 39 3.27 32.28 18.94
N TYR A 40 3.85 33.28 18.30
CA TYR A 40 3.10 34.29 17.54
C TYR A 40 2.54 33.74 16.23
N CYS A 41 3.29 32.89 15.53
CA CYS A 41 2.78 32.14 14.38
C CYS A 41 1.52 31.34 14.75
N LYS A 42 1.56 30.59 15.87
CA LYS A 42 0.41 29.86 16.40
C LYS A 42 -0.72 30.80 16.85
N LYS A 43 -0.41 31.91 17.51
CA LYS A 43 -1.38 32.92 17.98
C LYS A 43 -2.15 33.54 16.81
N TRP A 44 -1.49 33.76 15.67
CA TRP A 44 -2.10 34.32 14.46
C TRP A 44 -2.60 33.27 13.47
N ASN A 45 -2.50 31.98 13.82
CA ASN A 45 -2.95 30.86 13.01
C ASN A 45 -2.37 30.84 11.58
N ILE A 46 -1.12 31.29 11.43
CA ILE A 46 -0.43 31.31 10.14
C ILE A 46 0.01 29.88 9.83
N GLN A 47 -0.48 29.34 8.72
CA GLN A 47 -0.13 27.99 8.25
C GLN A 47 1.21 28.06 7.54
N ARG A 48 2.20 27.36 8.06
CA ARG A 48 3.50 27.18 7.42
C ARG A 48 3.77 25.70 7.20
N PRO A 49 4.59 25.35 6.19
CA PRO A 49 4.99 23.97 5.98
C PRO A 49 5.61 23.44 7.27
N ASP A 50 5.05 22.35 7.79
CA ASP A 50 5.69 21.64 8.88
C ASP A 50 7.04 21.16 8.38
N ASN A 51 8.08 21.38 9.19
CA ASN A 51 9.36 20.76 8.93
C ASN A 51 9.18 19.28 9.26
N THR A 52 8.82 18.46 8.27
CA THR A 52 8.69 17.01 8.39
C THR A 52 10.08 16.40 8.50
N GLY A 53 10.78 16.76 9.58
CA GLY A 53 12.02 16.13 9.97
C GLY A 53 11.78 14.64 10.14
N GLY A 54 12.68 13.83 9.61
CA GLY A 54 12.53 12.39 9.65
C GLY A 54 13.67 11.69 8.94
N ARG A 55 13.83 10.41 9.26
CA ARG A 55 14.77 9.55 8.54
C ARG A 55 14.27 9.38 7.10
N PRO A 56 15.12 9.62 6.08
CA PRO A 56 14.75 9.38 4.69
C PRO A 56 14.26 7.93 4.49
N PRO A 57 13.20 7.73 3.70
CA PRO A 57 12.70 6.40 3.40
C PRO A 57 13.76 5.59 2.64
N ILE A 58 13.85 4.28 2.91
CA ILE A 58 14.78 3.38 2.22
C ILE A 58 14.45 3.30 0.72
N LEU A 59 13.17 3.30 0.37
CA LEU A 59 12.69 3.26 -1.00
C LEU A 59 12.41 4.68 -1.51
N THR A 60 13.03 5.04 -2.62
CA THR A 60 12.75 6.29 -3.35
C THR A 60 11.38 6.25 -4.02
N GLU A 61 10.80 7.42 -4.32
CA GLU A 61 9.53 7.52 -5.05
C GLU A 61 9.59 6.89 -6.45
N ALA A 62 10.74 6.99 -7.12
CA ALA A 62 10.99 6.30 -8.39
C ALA A 62 10.92 4.77 -8.23
N SER A 63 11.47 4.23 -7.13
CA SER A 63 11.44 2.79 -6.86
C SER A 63 10.05 2.31 -6.48
N LYS A 64 9.29 3.10 -5.71
CA LYS A 64 7.88 2.83 -5.45
C LYS A 64 7.05 2.83 -6.73
N SER A 65 7.32 3.77 -7.66
CA SER A 65 6.68 3.82 -8.97
C SER A 65 7.00 2.57 -9.81
N LEU A 66 8.26 2.14 -9.81
CA LEU A 66 8.68 0.90 -10.44
C LEU A 66 8.00 -0.32 -9.81
N MET A 67 7.94 -0.38 -8.48
CA MET A 67 7.27 -1.44 -7.72
C MET A 67 5.80 -1.55 -8.14
N LYS A 68 5.09 -0.42 -8.13
CA LYS A 68 3.70 -0.34 -8.60
C LYS A 68 3.54 -0.89 -10.01
N ARG A 69 4.41 -0.47 -10.94
CA ARG A 69 4.38 -0.92 -12.34
C ARG A 69 4.60 -2.44 -12.44
N MET A 70 5.60 -2.98 -11.75
CA MET A 70 5.93 -4.40 -11.82
C MET A 70 4.80 -5.29 -11.28
N VAL A 71 4.12 -4.86 -10.22
CA VAL A 71 2.96 -5.58 -9.66
C VAL A 71 1.76 -5.49 -10.59
N ILE A 72 1.44 -4.31 -11.14
CA ILE A 72 0.30 -4.15 -12.07
C ILE A 72 0.50 -4.96 -13.36
N LEU A 73 1.72 -4.99 -13.90
CA LEU A 73 2.04 -5.81 -15.07
C LEU A 73 2.07 -7.32 -14.78
N GLY A 74 1.84 -7.74 -13.54
CA GLY A 74 1.83 -9.14 -13.14
C GLY A 74 3.20 -9.82 -13.18
N ARG A 75 4.29 -9.04 -13.23
CA ARG A 75 5.67 -9.56 -13.21
C ARG A 75 6.10 -10.01 -11.81
N LEU A 76 5.60 -9.33 -10.78
CA LEU A 76 5.80 -9.66 -9.37
C LEU A 76 4.42 -9.79 -8.71
N LYS A 77 4.01 -11.02 -8.40
CA LYS A 77 2.65 -11.33 -7.93
C LYS A 77 2.61 -11.47 -6.41
N SER A 78 3.66 -12.02 -5.80
CA SER A 78 3.74 -12.24 -4.36
C SER A 78 4.56 -11.15 -3.66
N GLY A 79 4.27 -10.91 -2.38
CA GLY A 79 5.06 -9.97 -1.58
C GLY A 79 6.52 -10.40 -1.43
N VAL A 80 6.78 -11.72 -1.50
CA VAL A 80 8.13 -12.30 -1.45
C VAL A 80 8.90 -11.96 -2.72
N GLU A 81 8.32 -12.18 -3.90
CA GLU A 81 8.93 -11.79 -5.19
C GLU A 81 9.26 -10.30 -5.23
N VAL A 82 8.34 -9.44 -4.75
CA VAL A 82 8.59 -8.01 -4.68
C VAL A 82 9.75 -7.72 -3.73
N PHE A 83 9.79 -8.36 -2.57
CA PHE A 83 10.87 -8.17 -1.61
C PHE A 83 12.22 -8.60 -2.20
N ASP A 84 12.33 -9.81 -2.75
CA ASP A 84 13.59 -10.33 -3.29
C ASP A 84 14.15 -9.45 -4.41
N TYR A 85 13.27 -8.99 -5.31
CA TYR A 85 13.65 -8.09 -6.40
C TYR A 85 14.23 -6.77 -5.87
N PHE A 86 13.54 -6.12 -4.92
CA PHE A 86 14.00 -4.83 -4.39
C PHE A 86 15.13 -4.98 -3.36
N LYS A 87 15.26 -6.12 -2.70
CA LYS A 87 16.35 -6.41 -1.75
C LYS A 87 17.71 -6.44 -2.45
N ALA A 88 17.75 -6.92 -3.69
CA ALA A 88 18.96 -6.89 -4.52
C ALA A 88 19.46 -5.45 -4.79
N ILE A 89 18.55 -4.49 -4.92
CA ILE A 89 18.86 -3.07 -5.16
C ILE A 89 19.07 -2.32 -3.83
N TYR A 90 18.33 -2.72 -2.80
CA TYR A 90 18.30 -2.09 -1.48
C TYR A 90 18.68 -3.11 -0.40
N PRO A 91 19.98 -3.32 -0.11
CA PRO A 91 20.43 -4.35 0.84
C PRO A 91 19.87 -4.19 2.25
N ARG A 92 19.51 -2.97 2.66
CA ARG A 92 18.91 -2.68 3.97
C ARG A 92 17.39 -2.84 4.00
N LEU A 93 16.76 -3.15 2.87
CA LEU A 93 15.32 -3.35 2.79
C LEU A 93 14.90 -4.56 3.61
N THR A 94 13.79 -4.43 4.34
CA THR A 94 13.17 -5.53 5.06
C THR A 94 11.87 -5.93 4.38
N TYR A 95 11.45 -7.18 4.58
CA TYR A 95 10.18 -7.67 4.06
C TYR A 95 9.01 -6.77 4.46
N ASN A 96 8.96 -6.36 5.73
CA ASN A 96 7.88 -5.51 6.23
C ASN A 96 7.90 -4.10 5.60
N THR A 97 9.07 -3.53 5.32
CA THR A 97 9.19 -2.27 4.58
C THR A 97 8.59 -2.38 3.18
N THR A 98 8.82 -3.50 2.49
CA THR A 98 8.22 -3.78 1.18
C THR A 98 6.69 -3.86 1.28
N LEU A 99 6.15 -4.58 2.27
CA LEU A 99 4.71 -4.67 2.46
C LEU A 99 4.07 -3.31 2.77
N ASN A 100 4.73 -2.50 3.59
CA ASN A 100 4.26 -1.15 3.90
C ASN A 100 4.30 -0.23 2.67
N ALA A 101 5.32 -0.37 1.82
CA ALA A 101 5.38 0.35 0.56
C ALA A 101 4.22 -0.03 -0.37
N LEU A 102 3.92 -1.32 -0.51
CA LEU A 102 2.76 -1.80 -1.28
C LEU A 102 1.45 -1.24 -0.74
N LYS A 103 1.26 -1.24 0.58
CA LYS A 103 0.08 -0.63 1.23
C LYS A 103 -0.02 0.87 0.98
N SER A 104 1.10 1.61 1.09
CA SER A 104 1.12 3.06 0.80
C SER A 104 0.79 3.39 -0.66
N LEU A 105 1.06 2.45 -1.57
CA LEU A 105 0.70 2.55 -2.99
C LEU A 105 -0.75 2.14 -3.28
N GLY A 106 -1.51 1.77 -2.25
CA GLY A 106 -2.92 1.38 -2.34
C GLY A 106 -3.16 -0.09 -2.64
N PHE A 107 -2.12 -0.94 -2.68
CA PHE A 107 -2.31 -2.37 -2.90
C PHE A 107 -2.90 -3.06 -1.67
N LYS A 108 -3.73 -4.08 -1.92
CA LYS A 108 -4.28 -4.96 -0.90
C LYS A 108 -3.80 -6.39 -1.14
N ALA A 109 -3.42 -7.04 -0.05
CA ALA A 109 -3.19 -8.48 -0.03
C ALA A 109 -4.52 -9.21 -0.22
N ARG A 110 -4.55 -10.16 -1.16
CA ARG A 110 -5.72 -11.00 -1.43
C ARG A 110 -5.30 -12.47 -1.50
N PRO A 111 -6.11 -13.41 -0.97
CA PRO A 111 -5.86 -14.82 -1.14
C PRO A 111 -6.08 -15.19 -2.62
N LYS A 112 -5.16 -15.94 -3.21
CA LYS A 112 -5.36 -16.54 -4.52
C LYS A 112 -6.40 -17.65 -4.39
N ARG A 113 -7.38 -17.65 -5.30
CA ARG A 113 -8.32 -18.75 -5.42
C ARG A 113 -7.62 -19.93 -6.10
N LYS A 114 -7.49 -21.06 -5.40
CA LYS A 114 -7.00 -22.32 -5.99
C LYS A 114 -8.09 -22.83 -6.95
N VAL A 115 -7.84 -22.78 -8.24
CA VAL A 115 -8.72 -23.35 -9.27
C VAL A 115 -7.93 -24.33 -10.12
N PRO A 116 -8.51 -25.49 -10.48
CA PRO A 116 -7.86 -26.40 -11.43
C PRO A 116 -7.64 -25.70 -12.77
N LEU A 117 -6.44 -25.85 -13.34
CA LEU A 117 -6.17 -25.35 -14.67
C LEU A 117 -6.98 -26.16 -15.70
N LEU A 118 -7.98 -25.53 -16.32
CA LEU A 118 -8.79 -26.18 -17.34
C LEU A 118 -8.19 -25.95 -18.73
N SER A 119 -7.59 -27.00 -19.30
CA SER A 119 -7.21 -27.03 -20.70
C SER A 119 -8.44 -26.84 -21.61
N ALA A 120 -8.23 -26.49 -22.88
CA ALA A 120 -9.33 -26.40 -23.85
C ALA A 120 -10.07 -27.76 -23.97
N LYS A 121 -9.33 -28.87 -23.91
CA LYS A 121 -9.87 -30.23 -23.89
C LYS A 121 -10.77 -30.47 -22.67
N HIS A 122 -10.32 -30.08 -21.47
CA HIS A 122 -11.14 -30.23 -20.25
C HIS A 122 -12.42 -29.42 -20.33
N ARG A 123 -12.35 -28.18 -20.83
CA ARG A 123 -13.52 -27.30 -21.01
C ARG A 123 -14.54 -27.92 -21.97
N LYS A 124 -14.07 -28.41 -23.12
CA LYS A 124 -14.93 -29.07 -24.10
C LYS A 124 -15.60 -30.33 -23.52
N ALA A 125 -14.81 -31.23 -22.93
CA ALA A 125 -15.35 -32.47 -22.36
C ALA A 125 -16.40 -32.21 -21.26
N ARG A 126 -16.16 -31.21 -20.38
CA ARG A 126 -17.13 -30.81 -19.36
C ARG A 126 -18.41 -30.22 -19.97
N LEU A 127 -18.29 -29.42 -21.02
CA LEU A 127 -19.44 -28.85 -21.71
C LEU A 127 -20.25 -29.95 -22.41
N ASP A 128 -19.59 -30.85 -23.14
CA ASP A 128 -20.23 -31.95 -23.84
C ASP A 128 -20.97 -32.86 -22.85
N TRP A 129 -20.35 -33.17 -21.71
CA TRP A 129 -20.98 -33.94 -20.63
C TRP A 129 -22.21 -33.21 -20.08
N ALA A 130 -22.10 -31.91 -19.77
CA ALA A 130 -23.23 -31.13 -19.25
C ALA A 130 -24.38 -31.03 -20.26
N LEU A 131 -24.08 -30.93 -21.56
CA LEU A 131 -25.09 -30.91 -22.62
C LEU A 131 -25.79 -32.27 -22.78
N ALA A 132 -25.03 -33.37 -22.74
CA ALA A 132 -25.58 -34.73 -22.83
C ALA A 132 -26.55 -35.05 -21.68
N HIS A 133 -26.32 -34.46 -20.51
CA HIS A 133 -27.12 -34.69 -19.30
C HIS A 133 -28.07 -33.53 -18.97
N ARG A 134 -28.20 -32.52 -19.86
CA ARG A 134 -28.98 -31.29 -19.61
C ARG A 134 -30.46 -31.55 -19.33
N TYR A 135 -31.03 -32.56 -19.98
CA TYR A 135 -32.45 -32.91 -19.87
C TYR A 135 -32.71 -34.13 -18.99
N TRP A 136 -31.71 -34.57 -18.23
CA TRP A 136 -31.88 -35.70 -17.32
C TRP A 136 -32.88 -35.36 -16.22
N THR A 137 -33.78 -36.31 -15.97
CA THR A 137 -34.79 -36.19 -14.92
C THR A 137 -34.22 -36.58 -13.56
N THR A 138 -34.96 -36.31 -12.49
CA THR A 138 -34.60 -36.75 -11.14
C THR A 138 -34.44 -38.27 -11.05
N ASP A 139 -35.25 -39.04 -11.79
CA ASP A 139 -35.17 -40.50 -11.78
C ASP A 139 -33.94 -41.03 -12.51
N ASP A 140 -33.41 -40.29 -13.48
CA ASP A 140 -32.14 -40.64 -14.14
C ASP A 140 -30.96 -40.39 -13.21
N TRP A 141 -30.96 -39.28 -12.47
CA TRP A 141 -29.92 -39.00 -11.48
C TRP A 141 -29.91 -40.01 -10.32
N ARG A 142 -31.07 -40.55 -9.92
CA ARG A 142 -31.14 -41.62 -8.90
C ARG A 142 -30.37 -42.89 -9.28
N LYS A 143 -30.15 -43.12 -10.58
CA LYS A 143 -29.39 -44.28 -11.07
C LYS A 143 -27.88 -44.06 -11.01
N VAL A 144 -27.41 -42.84 -10.72
CA VAL A 144 -25.99 -42.50 -10.68
C VAL A 144 -25.48 -42.46 -9.25
N ILE A 145 -24.39 -43.17 -9.00
CA ILE A 145 -23.62 -43.10 -7.77
C ILE A 145 -22.35 -42.31 -8.06
N PHE A 146 -22.15 -41.21 -7.36
CA PHE A 146 -20.90 -40.45 -7.41
C PHE A 146 -19.98 -40.93 -6.28
N SER A 147 -18.75 -41.27 -6.63
CA SER A 147 -17.66 -41.50 -5.67
C SER A 147 -16.47 -40.61 -6.03
N ASP A 148 -15.82 -40.07 -5.01
CA ASP A 148 -14.58 -39.29 -5.14
C ASP A 148 -13.71 -39.52 -3.91
N GLU A 149 -12.42 -39.27 -4.04
CA GLU A 149 -11.47 -39.34 -2.94
C GLU A 149 -11.16 -37.94 -2.41
N SER A 150 -11.20 -37.77 -1.09
CA SER A 150 -10.87 -36.49 -0.44
C SER A 150 -9.62 -36.62 0.41
N LYS A 151 -8.69 -35.68 0.25
CA LYS A 151 -7.49 -35.57 1.08
C LYS A 151 -7.86 -34.99 2.45
N ILE A 152 -7.48 -35.68 3.53
CA ILE A 152 -7.58 -35.18 4.91
C ILE A 152 -6.16 -34.89 5.42
N ASN A 153 -5.87 -33.63 5.73
CA ASN A 153 -4.56 -33.24 6.27
C ASN A 153 -4.52 -33.51 7.78
N VAL A 154 -3.60 -34.37 8.24
CA VAL A 154 -3.38 -34.64 9.67
C VAL A 154 -2.57 -33.53 10.33
N TRP A 155 -1.63 -32.92 9.59
CA TRP A 155 -0.77 -31.85 10.07
C TRP A 155 -0.69 -30.71 9.05
N GLY A 156 -0.90 -29.48 9.53
CA GLY A 156 -0.78 -28.28 8.73
C GLY A 156 -1.89 -28.10 7.69
N SER A 157 -1.92 -26.92 7.08
CA SER A 157 -2.77 -26.62 5.93
C SER A 157 -1.96 -26.61 4.65
N ASP A 158 -2.60 -26.80 3.50
CA ASP A 158 -1.95 -26.68 2.17
C ASP A 158 -1.52 -25.25 1.82
N GLY A 159 -1.54 -24.33 2.79
CA GLY A 159 -1.14 -22.93 2.64
C GLY A 159 -2.12 -22.08 1.83
N VAL A 160 -2.15 -20.78 2.15
CA VAL A 160 -2.83 -19.75 1.36
C VAL A 160 -1.76 -18.94 0.65
N GLU A 161 -1.77 -18.97 -0.68
CA GLU A 161 -0.97 -18.03 -1.46
C GLU A 161 -1.64 -16.67 -1.50
N ILE A 162 -0.87 -15.62 -1.23
CA ILE A 162 -1.34 -14.24 -1.27
C ILE A 162 -0.73 -13.53 -2.47
N TYR A 163 -1.55 -12.76 -3.17
CA TYR A 163 -1.10 -11.82 -4.19
C TYR A 163 -1.51 -10.39 -3.83
N TRP A 164 -0.80 -9.41 -4.40
CA TRP A 164 -1.07 -7.99 -4.17
C TRP A 164 -1.76 -7.39 -5.40
N SER A 165 -2.89 -6.71 -5.19
CA SER A 165 -3.66 -6.07 -6.27
C SER A 165 -4.25 -4.74 -5.83
N LEU A 166 -4.49 -3.84 -6.78
CA LEU A 166 -5.21 -2.60 -6.51
C LEU A 166 -6.72 -2.90 -6.37
N PRO A 167 -7.45 -2.08 -5.59
CA PRO A 167 -8.91 -2.13 -5.56
C PRO A 167 -9.47 -1.96 -6.98
N GLY A 168 -10.30 -2.91 -7.42
CA GLY A 168 -10.96 -2.85 -8.74
C GLY A 168 -10.13 -3.39 -9.90
N SER A 169 -8.90 -3.88 -9.70
CA SER A 169 -8.19 -4.60 -10.75
C SER A 169 -8.90 -5.90 -11.13
N PRO A 170 -9.00 -6.24 -12.43
CA PRO A 170 -9.54 -7.52 -12.86
C PRO A 170 -8.71 -8.67 -12.29
N LEU A 171 -9.39 -9.77 -11.95
CA LEU A 171 -8.79 -11.01 -11.45
C LEU A 171 -7.93 -11.71 -12.50
#